data_AF-A0A524MGP8-F1
#
_entry.id   AF-A0A524MGP8-F1
#
_cell.length_a   1.000
_cell.length_b   1.000
_cell.length_c   1.000
_cell.angle_alpha   90.00
_cell.angle_beta   90.00
_cell.angle_gamma   90.00
#
_symmetry.space_group_name_H-M   'P 1'
#
loop_
_entity.id
_entity.type
_entity.pdbx_description
1 polymer ?
#
loop_
_entity_poly.entity_id
_entity_poly.type
_entity_poly.pdbx_seq_one_letter_code
_entity_poly.pdbx_strand_id
1 'polypeptide(L)'
;MSKKLKLFILISVILNVIQIGVIAGYSYQHFGIKRVDKIIALLDNSSLPEEKRNSFKEKLRDILPSENKRKDKQKWRDETLAILTAKELDVDAYRTQLENRLVKRSQNKKDRVEIMVEIASQLNQDERKALAKIFRKNR
;
A
#
# COMPACT_ATOMS: atom_id res chain seq x y z
N MET A 1 45.43 19.55 3.27
CA MET A 1 44.25 19.65 2.38
C MET A 1 43.78 21.09 2.29
N SER A 2 43.59 21.62 1.07
CA SER A 2 43.09 22.99 0.89
C SER A 2 41.59 23.09 1.21
N LYS A 3 41.14 24.26 1.68
CA LYS A 3 39.72 24.54 1.95
C LYS A 3 38.83 24.26 0.73
N LYS A 4 39.35 24.52 -0.47
CA LYS A 4 38.68 24.27 -1.75
C LYS A 4 38.47 22.76 -1.99
N LEU A 5 39.47 21.93 -1.68
CA LEU A 5 39.36 20.47 -1.84
C LEU A 5 38.31 19.89 -0.87
N LYS A 6 38.28 20.37 0.38
CA LYS A 6 37.27 19.95 1.37
C LYS A 6 35.85 20.31 0.93
N LEU A 7 35.66 21.51 0.38
CA LEU A 7 34.36 21.94 -0.14
C LEU A 7 33.90 21.08 -1.31
N PHE A 8 34.81 20.73 -2.22
CA PHE A 8 34.49 19.89 -3.38
C PHE A 8 34.07 18.48 -2.96
N ILE A 9 34.77 17.89 -2.00
CA ILE A 9 34.42 16.58 -1.43
C ILE A 9 33.06 16.65 -0.73
N LEU A 10 32.79 17.71 0.05
CA LEU A 10 31.50 17.88 0.72
C LEU A 10 30.33 17.94 -0.27
N ILE A 11 30.47 18.74 -1.33
CA ILE A 11 29.47 18.88 -2.39
C ILE A 11 29.25 17.53 -3.10
N SER A 12 30.33 16.81 -3.41
CA SER A 12 30.25 15.49 -4.04
C SER A 12 29.52 14.47 -3.17
N VAL A 13 29.77 14.45 -1.86
CA VAL A 13 29.08 13.55 -0.92
C VAL A 13 27.59 13.89 -0.84
N ILE A 14 27.24 15.18 -0.73
CA ILE A 14 25.84 15.61 -0.66
C ILE A 14 25.09 15.22 -1.94
N LEU A 15 25.68 15.45 -3.11
CA LEU A 15 25.08 15.07 -4.39
C LEU A 15 24.83 13.57 -4.49
N ASN A 16 25.78 12.74 -4.07
CA ASN A 16 25.62 11.29 -4.08
C ASN A 16 24.50 10.83 -3.12
N VAL A 17 24.41 11.40 -1.93
CA VAL A 17 23.34 11.07 -0.97
C VAL A 17 21.96 11.46 -1.53
N ILE A 18 21.84 12.63 -2.15
CA ILE A 18 20.60 13.06 -2.82
C ILE A 18 20.26 12.09 -3.95
N GLN A 19 21.23 11.71 -4.77
CA GLN A 19 21.03 10.82 -5.92
C GLN A 19 20.57 9.43 -5.49
N ILE A 20 21.17 8.86 -4.44
CA ILE A 20 20.72 7.61 -3.83
C ILE A 20 19.30 7.75 -3.27
N GLY A 21 19.00 8.87 -2.60
CA GLY A 21 17.65 9.15 -2.09
C GLY A 21 16.59 9.22 -3.18
N VAL A 22 16.89 9.88 -4.31
CA VAL A 22 15.99 9.99 -5.48
C VAL A 22 15.79 8.63 -6.13
N ILE A 23 16.87 7.87 -6.38
CA ILE A 23 16.78 6.53 -6.98
C ILE A 23 16.01 5.59 -6.07
N ALA A 24 16.29 5.59 -4.75
CA ALA A 24 15.60 4.77 -3.78
C ALA A 24 14.11 5.15 -3.68
N GLY A 25 13.78 6.45 -3.66
CA GLY A 25 12.40 6.93 -3.64
C GLY A 25 11.62 6.55 -4.89
N TYR A 26 12.20 6.78 -6.07
CA TYR A 26 11.61 6.43 -7.35
C TYR A 26 11.43 4.92 -7.50
N SER A 27 12.45 4.14 -7.15
CA SER A 27 12.43 2.68 -7.16
C SER A 27 11.38 2.14 -6.19
N TYR A 28 11.30 2.64 -4.95
CA TYR A 28 10.30 2.18 -3.97
C TYR A 28 8.86 2.48 -4.42
N GLN A 29 8.64 3.62 -5.10
CA GLN A 29 7.32 3.98 -5.64
C GLN A 29 6.90 3.09 -6.82
N HIS A 30 7.84 2.61 -7.63
CA HIS A 30 7.58 1.74 -8.80
C HIS A 30 7.62 0.23 -8.48
N PHE A 31 8.52 -0.23 -7.61
CA PHE A 31 8.67 -1.63 -7.19
C PHE A 31 7.69 -2.07 -6.10
N GLY A 32 6.84 -1.16 -5.63
CA GLY A 32 5.58 -1.53 -5.00
C GLY A 32 4.62 -2.17 -6.01
N ILE A 33 5.06 -3.22 -6.71
CA ILE A 33 4.26 -4.07 -7.59
C ILE A 33 3.02 -4.42 -6.79
N LYS A 34 1.90 -3.86 -7.25
CA LYS A 34 0.59 -3.98 -6.61
C LYS A 34 0.33 -5.48 -6.50
N ARG A 35 0.42 -6.03 -5.28
CA ARG A 35 0.13 -7.46 -5.01
C ARG A 35 -1.19 -7.92 -5.64
N VAL A 36 -2.09 -6.98 -5.89
CA VAL A 36 -3.37 -7.22 -6.53
C VAL A 36 -3.29 -7.29 -8.05
N ASP A 37 -2.45 -6.53 -8.74
CA ASP A 37 -2.24 -6.72 -10.19
C ASP A 37 -1.69 -8.13 -10.45
N LYS A 38 -0.84 -8.62 -9.53
CA LYS A 38 -0.39 -10.02 -9.52
C LYS A 38 -1.53 -11.02 -9.24
N ILE A 39 -2.45 -10.72 -8.33
CA ILE A 39 -3.65 -11.57 -8.10
C ILE A 39 -4.57 -11.54 -9.31
N ILE A 40 -4.81 -10.38 -9.91
CA ILE A 40 -5.63 -10.21 -11.12
C ILE A 40 -5.02 -11.02 -12.26
N ALA A 41 -3.71 -10.93 -12.48
CA ALA A 41 -3.01 -11.74 -13.49
C ALA A 41 -3.07 -13.26 -13.19
N LEU A 42 -3.04 -13.66 -11.92
CA LEU A 42 -3.21 -15.07 -11.54
C LEU A 42 -4.66 -15.55 -11.72
N LEU A 43 -5.65 -14.67 -11.54
CA LEU A 43 -7.06 -14.95 -11.81
C LEU A 43 -7.30 -15.13 -13.31
N ASP A 44 -6.66 -14.32 -14.16
CA ASP A 44 -6.72 -14.46 -15.63
C ASP A 44 -6.27 -15.83 -16.13
N ASN A 45 -5.29 -16.43 -15.44
CA ASN A 45 -4.77 -17.75 -15.76
C ASN A 45 -5.40 -18.88 -14.93
N SER A 46 -6.51 -18.61 -14.24
CA SER A 46 -7.18 -19.60 -13.39
C SER A 46 -8.28 -20.35 -14.13
N SER A 47 -8.63 -21.51 -13.62
CA SER A 47 -9.76 -22.32 -14.11
C SER A 47 -11.12 -21.82 -13.64
N LEU A 48 -11.21 -20.59 -13.10
CA LEU A 48 -12.49 -20.02 -12.66
C LEU A 48 -13.34 -19.61 -13.87
N PRO A 49 -14.67 -19.80 -13.81
CA PRO A 49 -15.59 -19.28 -14.82
C PRO A 49 -15.41 -17.78 -15.01
N GLU A 50 -15.59 -17.31 -16.25
CA GLU A 50 -15.33 -15.91 -16.62
C GLU A 50 -16.17 -14.90 -15.83
N GLU A 51 -17.47 -15.17 -15.67
CA GLU A 51 -18.36 -14.32 -14.88
C GLU A 51 -17.87 -14.16 -13.43
N LYS A 52 -17.51 -15.28 -12.79
CA LYS A 52 -17.01 -15.28 -11.40
C LYS A 52 -15.65 -14.62 -11.29
N ARG A 53 -14.78 -14.79 -12.28
CA ARG A 53 -13.48 -14.12 -12.37
C ARG A 53 -13.64 -12.62 -12.47
N ASN A 54 -14.56 -12.14 -13.30
CA ASN A 54 -14.82 -10.71 -13.49
C ASN A 54 -15.43 -10.09 -12.21
N SER A 55 -16.40 -10.76 -11.59
CA SER A 55 -16.94 -10.34 -10.29
C SER A 55 -15.84 -10.28 -9.21
N PHE A 56 -14.94 -11.26 -9.17
CA PHE A 56 -13.80 -11.26 -8.25
C PHE A 56 -12.88 -10.05 -8.46
N LYS A 57 -12.57 -9.72 -9.72
CA LYS A 57 -11.70 -8.58 -10.06
C LYS A 57 -12.33 -7.24 -9.70
N GLU A 58 -13.62 -7.08 -9.94
CA GLU A 58 -14.37 -5.88 -9.59
C GLU A 58 -14.33 -5.65 -8.08
N LYS A 59 -14.71 -6.66 -7.31
CA LYS A 59 -14.68 -6.62 -5.84
C LYS A 59 -13.26 -6.40 -5.28
N LEU A 60 -12.24 -7.01 -5.90
CA LEU A 60 -10.84 -6.73 -5.53
C LEU A 60 -10.48 -5.26 -5.75
N ARG A 61 -10.97 -4.63 -6.82
CA ARG A 61 -10.71 -3.22 -7.13
C ARG A 61 -11.36 -2.27 -6.13
N ASP A 62 -12.50 -2.63 -5.55
CA ASP A 62 -13.14 -1.83 -4.48
C ASP A 62 -12.37 -1.88 -3.16
N ILE A 63 -11.75 -3.02 -2.87
CA ILE A 63 -10.95 -3.24 -1.67
C ILE A 63 -9.56 -2.60 -1.77
N LEU A 64 -9.09 -2.35 -2.99
CA LEU A 64 -7.80 -1.75 -3.25
C LEU A 64 -7.70 -0.35 -2.62
N PRO A 65 -6.47 0.12 -2.36
CA PRO A 65 -6.26 1.55 -2.26
C PRO A 65 -6.57 2.15 -3.63
N SER A 66 -7.79 2.64 -3.80
CA SER A 66 -8.12 3.63 -4.83
C SER A 66 -7.19 4.83 -4.67
N GLU A 67 -7.03 5.65 -5.71
CA GLU A 67 -6.27 6.91 -5.59
C GLU A 67 -6.74 7.75 -4.39
N ASN A 68 -8.02 7.67 -4.05
CA ASN A 68 -8.59 8.32 -2.87
C ASN A 68 -7.96 7.79 -1.56
N LYS A 69 -7.79 6.47 -1.37
CA LYS A 69 -7.10 5.93 -0.19
C LYS A 69 -5.61 6.31 -0.12
N ARG A 70 -4.96 6.60 -1.26
CA ARG A 70 -3.59 7.14 -1.28
C ARG A 70 -3.57 8.61 -0.85
N LYS A 71 -4.48 9.42 -1.37
CA LYS A 71 -4.67 10.82 -0.96
C LYS A 71 -5.01 10.92 0.54
N ASP A 72 -5.88 10.04 1.04
CA ASP A 72 -6.22 9.97 2.47
C ASP A 72 -5.02 9.60 3.35
N LYS A 73 -4.14 8.70 2.86
CA LYS A 73 -2.91 8.34 3.58
C LYS A 73 -1.93 9.52 3.60
N GLN A 74 -1.80 10.23 2.49
CA GLN A 74 -0.92 11.40 2.41
C GLN A 74 -1.43 12.52 3.32
N LYS A 75 -2.71 12.88 3.21
CA LYS A 75 -3.37 13.86 4.08
C LYS A 75 -3.20 13.52 5.56
N TRP A 76 -3.44 12.27 5.96
CA TRP A 76 -3.24 11.84 7.34
C TRP A 76 -1.78 12.01 7.80
N ARG A 77 -0.79 11.72 6.94
CA ARG A 77 0.63 11.93 7.26
C ARG A 77 0.94 13.41 7.43
N ASP A 78 0.47 14.24 6.52
CA ASP A 78 0.73 15.68 6.53
C ASP A 78 0.11 16.32 7.79
N GLU A 79 -1.12 15.94 8.14
CA GLU A 79 -1.77 16.36 9.39
C GLU A 79 -1.02 15.87 10.63
N THR A 80 -0.55 14.62 10.64
CA THR A 80 0.22 14.08 11.77
C THR A 80 1.57 14.79 11.94
N LEU A 81 2.24 15.10 10.83
CA LEU A 81 3.49 15.85 10.83
C LEU A 81 3.27 17.27 11.32
N ALA A 82 2.19 17.94 10.89
CA ALA A 82 1.86 19.27 11.35
C ALA A 82 1.73 19.35 12.88
N ILE A 83 1.07 18.36 13.50
CA ILE A 83 0.94 18.26 14.97
C ILE A 83 2.32 18.06 15.63
N LEU A 84 3.16 17.18 15.08
CA LEU A 84 4.49 16.88 15.63
C LEU A 84 5.48 18.04 15.48
N THR A 85 5.33 18.86 14.45
CA THR A 85 6.21 20.02 14.17
C THR A 85 5.71 21.33 14.76
N ALA A 86 4.56 21.32 15.43
CA ALA A 86 4.01 22.51 16.08
C ALA A 86 4.94 22.99 17.22
N LYS A 87 4.87 24.29 17.53
CA LYS A 87 5.68 24.91 18.60
C LYS A 87 5.43 24.28 19.96
N GLU A 88 4.19 23.86 20.21
CA GLU A 88 3.79 23.07 21.37
C GLU A 88 3.07 21.82 20.86
N LEU A 89 3.37 20.68 21.48
CA LEU A 89 2.77 19.41 21.10
C LEU A 89 1.36 19.29 21.70
N ASP A 90 0.36 19.25 20.82
CA ASP A 90 -1.00 18.86 21.19
C ASP A 90 -1.09 17.33 21.29
N VAL A 91 -0.94 16.82 22.51
CA VAL A 91 -0.93 15.38 22.82
C VAL A 91 -2.27 14.73 22.51
N ASP A 92 -3.39 15.44 22.74
CA ASP A 92 -4.74 14.91 22.54
C ASP A 92 -5.10 14.84 21.05
N ALA A 93 -4.73 15.87 20.28
CA ALA A 93 -4.86 15.83 18.82
C ALA A 93 -3.99 14.72 18.22
N TYR A 94 -2.76 14.55 18.71
CA TYR A 94 -1.87 13.48 18.25
C TYR A 94 -2.45 12.09 18.54
N ARG A 95 -2.94 11.85 19.77
CA ARG A 95 -3.58 10.59 20.16
C ARG A 95 -4.81 10.30 19.29
N THR A 96 -5.69 11.28 19.12
CA THR A 96 -6.90 11.17 18.30
C THR A 96 -6.55 10.78 16.85
N GLN A 97 -5.50 11.39 16.29
CA GLN A 97 -5.05 11.12 14.94
C GLN A 97 -4.51 9.68 14.77
N LEU A 98 -3.83 9.15 15.79
CA LEU A 98 -3.37 7.75 15.82
C LEU A 98 -4.54 6.76 15.96
N GLU A 99 -5.47 7.01 16.87
CA GLU A 99 -6.64 6.15 17.11
C GLU A 99 -7.53 6.07 15.87
N ASN A 100 -7.83 7.21 15.25
CA ASN A 100 -8.57 7.27 13.98
C ASN A 100 -7.89 6.44 12.88
N ARG A 101 -6.56 6.40 12.86
CA ARG A 101 -5.82 5.58 11.89
C ARG A 101 -5.95 4.09 12.19
N LEU A 102 -5.88 3.70 13.47
CA LEU A 102 -6.04 2.32 13.89
C LEU A 102 -7.44 1.80 13.58
N VAL A 103 -8.48 2.60 13.89
CA VAL A 103 -9.88 2.27 13.58
C VAL A 103 -10.05 2.09 12.06
N LYS A 104 -9.61 3.06 11.25
CA LYS A 104 -9.66 2.94 9.78
C LYS A 104 -8.91 1.71 9.28
N ARG A 105 -7.75 1.38 9.87
CA ARG A 105 -6.97 0.19 9.48
C ARG A 105 -7.70 -1.11 9.84
N SER A 106 -8.34 -1.15 11.01
CA SER A 106 -9.14 -2.28 11.46
C SER A 106 -10.35 -2.50 10.55
N GLN A 107 -11.09 -1.43 10.24
CA GLN A 107 -12.24 -1.49 9.34
C GLN A 107 -11.84 -2.00 7.95
N ASN A 108 -10.77 -1.44 7.36
CA ASN A 108 -10.26 -1.93 6.07
C ASN A 108 -9.88 -3.43 6.09
N LYS A 109 -9.43 -3.96 7.23
CA LYS A 109 -9.14 -5.40 7.37
C LYS A 109 -10.43 -6.20 7.44
N LYS A 110 -11.45 -5.70 8.14
CA LYS A 110 -12.77 -6.33 8.22
C LYS A 110 -13.44 -6.39 6.84
N ASP A 111 -13.48 -5.27 6.11
CA ASP A 111 -14.08 -5.21 4.77
C ASP A 111 -13.41 -6.21 3.80
N ARG A 112 -12.08 -6.35 3.89
CA ARG A 112 -11.30 -7.35 3.14
C ARG A 112 -11.74 -8.78 3.43
N VAL A 113 -11.95 -9.11 4.70
CA VAL A 113 -12.36 -10.45 5.13
C VAL A 113 -13.77 -10.73 4.65
N GLU A 114 -14.67 -9.76 4.83
CA GLU A 114 -16.08 -9.90 4.47
C GLU A 114 -16.27 -10.15 2.97
N ILE A 115 -15.59 -9.39 2.12
CA ILE A 115 -15.65 -9.62 0.67
C ILE A 115 -15.01 -10.95 0.29
N MET A 116 -13.93 -11.36 0.96
CA MET A 116 -13.32 -12.67 0.71
C MET A 116 -14.27 -13.82 1.07
N VAL A 117 -15.02 -13.68 2.16
CA VAL A 117 -16.07 -14.62 2.59
C VAL A 117 -17.21 -14.64 1.57
N GLU A 118 -17.69 -13.47 1.16
CA GLU A 118 -18.74 -13.34 0.17
C GLU A 118 -18.36 -14.03 -1.14
N ILE A 119 -17.15 -13.80 -1.65
CA ILE A 119 -16.71 -14.45 -2.88
C ILE A 119 -16.55 -15.95 -2.67
N ALA A 120 -15.91 -16.39 -1.58
CA ALA A 120 -15.75 -17.81 -1.29
C ALA A 120 -17.09 -18.55 -1.14
N SER A 121 -18.16 -17.86 -0.71
CA SER A 121 -19.51 -18.44 -0.59
C SER A 121 -20.17 -18.75 -1.93
N GLN A 122 -19.78 -18.04 -3.00
CA GLN A 122 -20.31 -18.21 -4.36
C GLN A 122 -19.54 -19.27 -5.18
N LEU A 123 -18.49 -19.85 -4.60
CA LEU A 123 -17.62 -20.82 -5.26
C LEU A 123 -17.93 -22.25 -4.81
N ASN A 124 -17.95 -23.17 -5.77
CA ASN A 124 -17.96 -24.60 -5.49
C ASN A 124 -16.61 -25.07 -4.91
N GLN A 125 -16.50 -26.34 -4.53
CA GLN A 125 -15.30 -26.86 -3.86
C GLN A 125 -14.04 -26.76 -4.74
N ASP A 126 -14.12 -27.05 -6.04
CA ASP A 126 -12.95 -27.04 -6.92
C ASP A 126 -12.54 -25.62 -7.30
N GLU A 127 -13.50 -24.71 -7.45
CA GLU A 127 -13.26 -23.28 -7.61
C GLU A 127 -12.56 -22.69 -6.37
N ARG A 128 -12.97 -23.09 -5.15
CA ARG A 128 -12.29 -22.69 -3.91
C ARG A 128 -10.85 -23.22 -3.82
N LYS A 129 -10.58 -24.45 -4.30
CA LYS A 129 -9.21 -24.99 -4.37
C LYS A 129 -8.35 -24.18 -5.35
N ALA A 130 -8.90 -23.83 -6.52
CA ALA A 130 -8.21 -23.01 -7.50
C ALA A 130 -7.85 -21.64 -6.92
N LEU A 131 -8.80 -21.00 -6.24
CA LEU A 131 -8.60 -19.75 -5.54
C LEU A 131 -7.54 -19.86 -4.42
N ALA A 132 -7.57 -20.92 -3.62
CA ALA A 132 -6.56 -21.16 -2.58
C ALA A 132 -5.14 -21.30 -3.16
N LYS A 133 -5.00 -21.92 -4.34
CA LYS A 133 -3.73 -22.04 -5.06
C LYS A 133 -3.19 -20.66 -5.49
N ILE A 134 -4.07 -19.75 -5.91
CA ILE A 134 -3.71 -18.36 -6.24
C ILE A 134 -3.14 -17.64 -5.01
N PHE A 135 -3.83 -17.73 -3.87
CA PHE A 135 -3.36 -17.09 -2.63
C PHE A 135 -2.04 -17.68 -2.12
N ARG A 136 -1.86 -19.00 -2.21
CA ARG A 136 -0.60 -19.65 -1.82
C ARG A 136 0.58 -19.20 -2.67
N LYS A 137 0.38 -18.94 -3.97
CA LYS A 137 1.42 -18.41 -4.88
C LYS A 137 1.75 -16.93 -4.66
N ASN A 138 0.89 -16.19 -3.95
CA ASN A 138 1.04 -14.77 -3.68
C ASN A 138 1.48 -14.44 -2.24
N ARG A 139 1.77 -15.46 -1.43
CA ARG A 139 2.37 -15.34 -0.10
C ARG A 139 3.88 -15.19 -0.21
#